data_AF-A0A2T1HYP9-F1
#
_entry.id   AF-A0A2T1HYP9-F1
#
_cell.length_a   1.000
_cell.length_b   1.000
_cell.length_c   1.000
_cell.angle_alpha   90.00
_cell.angle_beta   90.00
_cell.angle_gamma   90.00
#
_symmetry.space_group_name_H-M   'P 1'
#
loop_
_entity.id
_entity.type
_entity.pdbx_description
1 polymer ?
#
loop_
_entity_poly.entity_id
_entity_poly.type
_entity_poly.pdbx_seq_one_letter_code
_entity_poly.pdbx_strand_id
1 'polypeptide(L)'
;MIGGGEPIDSDKTLAAVADVFRKAAAGVDPVANVIIGLRVIVQAAGSNRLALSGPGPREAAAAAIYDAMPMVMKDMADRLTLEDIAPGMGAAAGLLAVFEAGDPWPAAIRQDQLDLAAILAAELEIVARRRGIERRGAPLQRQVQLAQAREAARPDGPLN
;
A
#
# COMPACT_ATOMS: atom_id res chain seq x y z
N MET A 1 1.88 -10.89 -31.56
CA MET A 1 2.15 -11.50 -30.25
C MET A 1 2.85 -10.46 -29.39
N ILE A 2 2.21 -10.04 -28.31
CA ILE A 2 2.72 -9.03 -27.38
C ILE A 2 3.85 -9.65 -26.55
N GLY A 3 4.87 -8.84 -26.26
CA GLY A 3 6.22 -9.25 -25.90
C GLY A 3 6.34 -10.20 -24.71
N GLY A 4 7.29 -11.13 -24.85
CA GLY A 4 7.82 -11.91 -23.75
C GLY A 4 8.53 -11.00 -22.76
N GLY A 5 7.83 -10.61 -21.71
CA GLY A 5 8.48 -10.15 -20.49
C GLY A 5 9.20 -11.35 -19.87
N GLU A 6 10.45 -11.16 -19.46
CA GLU A 6 11.17 -12.17 -18.69
C GLU A 6 10.29 -12.66 -17.52
N PRO A 7 10.29 -13.97 -17.23
CA PRO A 7 9.59 -14.47 -16.06
C PRO A 7 10.14 -13.76 -14.83
N ILE A 8 9.28 -12.98 -14.18
CA ILE A 8 9.62 -12.33 -12.91
C ILE A 8 9.89 -13.43 -11.90
N ASP A 9 11.12 -13.46 -11.41
CA ASP A 9 11.57 -14.36 -10.36
C ASP A 9 10.81 -14.02 -9.06
N SER A 10 9.88 -14.91 -8.69
CA SER A 10 9.01 -14.69 -7.53
C SER A 10 9.82 -14.59 -6.23
N ASP A 11 10.94 -15.31 -6.10
CA ASP A 11 11.77 -15.27 -4.90
C ASP A 11 12.52 -13.94 -4.79
N LYS A 12 13.04 -13.41 -5.90
CA LYS A 12 13.59 -12.04 -5.93
C LYS A 12 12.54 -11.00 -5.59
N THR A 13 11.30 -11.19 -6.05
CA THR A 13 10.19 -10.30 -5.73
C THR A 13 9.92 -10.29 -4.23
N LEU A 14 9.86 -11.46 -3.59
CA LEU A 14 9.67 -11.57 -2.15
C LEU A 14 10.84 -11.04 -1.33
N ALA A 15 12.08 -11.23 -1.81
CA ALA A 15 13.25 -10.63 -1.18
C ALA A 15 13.17 -9.08 -1.20
N ALA A 16 12.71 -8.51 -2.32
CA ALA A 16 12.50 -7.06 -2.43
C ALA A 16 11.36 -6.57 -1.52
N VAL A 17 10.26 -7.35 -1.41
CA VAL A 17 9.17 -7.08 -0.46
C VAL A 17 9.70 -7.07 0.98
N ALA A 18 10.45 -8.10 1.38
CA ALA A 18 11.06 -8.17 2.70
C ALA A 18 12.02 -6.99 2.96
N ASP A 19 12.76 -6.53 1.95
CA ASP A 19 13.64 -5.36 2.05
C ASP A 19 12.88 -4.06 2.31
N VAL A 20 11.80 -3.78 1.58
CA VAL A 20 11.01 -2.56 1.82
C VAL A 20 10.36 -2.58 3.20
N PHE A 21 9.83 -3.71 3.67
CA PHE A 21 9.28 -3.80 5.01
C PHE A 21 10.35 -3.67 6.10
N ARG A 22 11.55 -4.21 5.92
CA ARG A 22 12.68 -3.98 6.84
C ARG A 22 13.10 -2.51 6.89
N LYS A 23 13.11 -1.81 5.76
CA LYS A 23 13.33 -0.36 5.73
C LYS A 23 12.26 0.40 6.52
N ALA A 24 11.00 -0.03 6.40
CA ALA A 24 9.93 0.56 7.19
C ALA A 24 10.09 0.31 8.70
N ALA A 25 10.45 -0.92 9.09
CA ALA A 25 10.76 -1.27 10.47
C ALA A 25 11.94 -0.46 11.04
N ALA A 26 12.93 -0.14 10.20
CA ALA A 26 14.05 0.73 10.54
C ALA A 26 13.69 2.24 10.57
N GLY A 27 12.44 2.60 10.28
CA GLY A 27 11.97 3.99 10.27
C GLY A 27 12.35 4.79 9.02
N VAL A 28 12.85 4.14 7.97
CA VAL A 28 13.11 4.79 6.69
C VAL A 28 11.81 4.83 5.90
N ASP A 29 11.23 6.03 5.76
CA ASP A 29 9.96 6.27 5.05
C ASP A 29 8.90 5.17 5.27
N PRO A 30 8.52 4.88 6.53
CA PRO A 30 7.82 3.65 6.90
C PRO A 30 6.54 3.43 6.12
N VAL A 31 5.72 4.47 5.99
CA VAL A 31 4.44 4.41 5.26
C VAL A 31 4.65 4.18 3.77
N ALA A 32 5.61 4.88 3.15
CA ALA A 32 5.85 4.74 1.71
C ALA A 32 6.33 3.32 1.37
N ASN A 33 7.24 2.78 2.17
CA ASN A 33 7.76 1.42 1.99
C ASN A 33 6.68 0.35 2.22
N VAL A 34 5.81 0.53 3.21
CA VAL A 34 4.67 -0.38 3.42
C VAL A 34 3.65 -0.31 2.28
N ILE A 35 3.31 0.87 1.77
CA ILE A 35 2.44 1.00 0.59
C ILE A 35 3.01 0.22 -0.60
N ILE A 36 4.32 0.36 -0.87
CA ILE A 36 4.99 -0.37 -1.94
C ILE A 36 4.91 -1.88 -1.71
N GLY A 37 5.27 -2.34 -0.52
CA GLY A 37 5.26 -3.76 -0.17
C GLY A 37 3.86 -4.38 -0.31
N LEU A 38 2.84 -3.73 0.25
CA LEU A 38 1.44 -4.20 0.16
C LEU A 38 0.96 -4.29 -1.29
N ARG A 39 1.24 -3.29 -2.12
CA ARG A 39 0.84 -3.30 -3.54
C ARG A 39 1.48 -4.45 -4.31
N VAL A 40 2.76 -4.71 -4.06
CA VAL A 40 3.47 -5.84 -4.68
C VAL A 40 2.84 -7.17 -4.25
N ILE A 41 2.54 -7.35 -2.96
CA ILE A 41 1.88 -8.55 -2.44
C ILE A 41 0.50 -8.75 -3.09
N VAL A 42 -0.36 -7.72 -3.09
CA VAL A 42 -1.70 -7.78 -3.69
C VAL A 42 -1.62 -8.14 -5.17
N GLN A 43 -0.73 -7.51 -5.93
CA GLN A 43 -0.56 -7.80 -7.35
C GLN A 43 -0.04 -9.22 -7.60
N ALA A 44 0.94 -9.67 -6.81
CA ALA A 44 1.51 -11.01 -6.92
C ALA A 44 0.49 -12.09 -6.53
N ALA A 45 -0.32 -11.85 -5.50
CA ALA A 45 -1.38 -12.74 -5.05
C ALA A 45 -2.50 -12.85 -6.09
N GLY A 46 -2.98 -11.73 -6.63
CA GLY A 46 -4.00 -11.71 -7.68
C GLY A 46 -3.57 -12.37 -9.00
N SER A 47 -2.26 -12.43 -9.25
CA SER A 47 -1.67 -13.12 -10.42
C SER A 47 -1.23 -14.57 -10.11
N ASN A 48 -1.52 -15.08 -8.92
CA ASN A 48 -1.06 -16.38 -8.40
C ASN A 48 0.47 -16.61 -8.47
N ARG A 49 1.27 -15.53 -8.54
CA ARG A 49 2.74 -15.61 -8.64
C ARG A 49 3.41 -15.98 -7.33
N LEU A 50 2.76 -15.67 -6.21
CA LEU A 50 3.23 -16.07 -4.89
C LEU A 50 3.38 -17.59 -4.78
N ALA A 51 2.47 -18.36 -5.41
CA ALA A 51 2.50 -19.82 -5.42
C ALA A 51 3.79 -20.41 -6.01
N LEU A 52 4.51 -19.65 -6.83
CA LEU A 52 5.75 -20.07 -7.49
C LEU A 52 7.00 -19.87 -6.61
N SER A 53 6.87 -19.18 -5.48
CA SER A 53 7.98 -18.98 -4.55
C SER A 53 8.14 -20.09 -3.54
N GLY A 54 9.38 -20.32 -3.12
CA GLY A 54 9.70 -21.22 -2.01
C GLY A 54 9.18 -20.72 -0.66
N PRO A 55 9.13 -21.59 0.37
CA PRO A 55 8.63 -21.23 1.69
C PRO A 55 9.49 -20.21 2.42
N GLY A 56 10.83 -20.33 2.36
CA GLY A 56 11.75 -19.43 3.04
C GLY A 56 11.58 -17.94 2.68
N PRO A 57 11.58 -17.55 1.39
CA PRO A 57 11.34 -16.16 0.98
C PRO A 57 9.99 -15.61 1.43
N ARG A 58 8.94 -16.45 1.46
CA ARG A 58 7.61 -16.06 1.93
C ARG A 58 7.58 -15.80 3.43
N GLU A 59 8.14 -16.71 4.23
CA GLU A 59 8.25 -16.56 5.68
C GLU A 59 9.06 -15.31 6.06
N ALA A 60 10.18 -15.07 5.38
CA ALA A 60 11.00 -13.89 5.60
C ALA A 60 10.24 -12.58 5.29
N ALA A 61 9.47 -12.55 4.20
CA ALA A 61 8.64 -11.41 3.86
C ALA A 61 7.48 -11.23 4.86
N ALA A 62 6.83 -12.31 5.30
CA ALA A 62 5.78 -12.25 6.32
C ALA A 62 6.29 -11.71 7.66
N ALA A 63 7.45 -12.19 8.13
CA ALA A 63 8.09 -11.68 9.34
C ALA A 63 8.39 -10.17 9.24
N ALA A 64 8.93 -9.73 8.10
CA ALA A 64 9.23 -8.32 7.87
C ALA A 64 7.98 -7.43 7.94
N ILE A 65 6.81 -7.91 7.48
CA ILE A 65 5.53 -7.19 7.60
C ILE A 65 5.19 -6.94 9.07
N TYR A 66 5.29 -7.97 9.91
CA TYR A 66 5.03 -7.82 11.35
C TYR A 66 6.01 -6.85 12.01
N ASP A 67 7.30 -6.91 11.66
CA ASP A 67 8.33 -6.01 12.19
C ASP A 67 8.09 -4.54 11.80
N ALA A 68 7.49 -4.28 10.63
CA ALA A 68 7.18 -2.94 10.17
C ALA A 68 5.96 -2.31 10.87
N MET A 69 5.05 -3.14 11.38
CA MET A 69 3.75 -2.69 11.91
C MET A 69 3.88 -1.63 13.02
N PRO A 70 4.76 -1.76 14.04
CA PRO A 70 4.89 -0.76 15.10
C PRO A 70 5.30 0.62 14.57
N MET A 71 6.18 0.67 13.57
CA MET A 71 6.62 1.93 12.98
C MET A 71 5.53 2.61 12.16
N VAL A 72 4.75 1.83 11.39
CA VAL A 72 3.59 2.36 10.65
C VAL A 72 2.53 2.88 11.61
N MET A 73 2.21 2.12 12.67
CA MET A 73 1.27 2.56 13.70
C MET A 73 1.70 3.86 14.35
N LYS A 74 2.99 3.96 14.73
CA LYS A 74 3.54 5.18 15.31
C LYS A 74 3.44 6.37 14.35
N ASP A 75 3.77 6.17 13.07
CA ASP A 75 3.71 7.25 12.08
C ASP A 75 2.27 7.64 11.72
N MET A 76 1.31 6.73 11.83
CA MET A 76 -0.11 6.95 11.45
C MET A 76 -1.05 7.21 12.63
N ALA A 77 -0.54 7.29 13.86
CA ALA A 77 -1.35 7.34 15.09
C ALA A 77 -2.38 8.49 15.14
N ASP A 78 -2.16 9.58 14.40
CA ASP A 78 -3.08 10.73 14.33
C ASP A 78 -4.21 10.57 13.30
N ARG A 79 -4.14 9.55 12.42
CA ARG A 79 -5.04 9.40 11.27
C ARG A 79 -5.69 8.03 11.15
N LEU A 80 -5.02 6.98 11.60
CA LEU A 80 -5.50 5.61 11.55
C LEU A 80 -5.32 4.96 12.93
N THR A 81 -6.29 4.13 13.28
CA THR A 81 -6.26 3.33 14.50
C THR A 81 -5.46 2.04 14.28
N LEU A 82 -5.14 1.35 15.38
CA LEU A 82 -4.59 0.00 15.31
C LEU A 82 -5.51 -0.96 14.55
N GLU A 83 -6.82 -0.79 14.72
CA GLU A 83 -7.86 -1.63 14.11
C GLU A 83 -7.95 -1.44 12.58
N ASP A 84 -7.49 -0.29 12.07
CA ASP A 84 -7.38 -0.05 10.63
C ASP A 84 -6.12 -0.71 10.05
N ILE A 85 -5.00 -0.68 10.78
CA ILE A 85 -3.68 -1.11 10.28
C ILE A 85 -3.45 -2.62 10.45
N ALA A 86 -3.73 -3.17 11.63
CA ALA A 86 -3.36 -4.54 11.96
C ALA A 86 -4.04 -5.60 11.07
N PRO A 87 -5.34 -5.50 10.75
CA PRO A 87 -6.00 -6.46 9.87
C PRO A 87 -5.40 -6.47 8.46
N GLY A 88 -5.12 -5.31 7.86
CA GLY A 88 -4.53 -5.25 6.52
C GLY A 88 -3.10 -5.78 6.45
N MET A 89 -2.28 -5.48 7.46
CA MET A 89 -0.92 -6.02 7.58
C MET A 89 -0.95 -7.53 7.83
N GLY A 90 -1.82 -8.01 8.73
CA GLY A 90 -2.01 -9.43 9.02
C GLY A 90 -2.54 -10.20 7.80
N ALA A 91 -3.45 -9.61 7.04
CA ALA A 91 -3.95 -10.16 5.79
C ALA A 91 -2.84 -10.30 4.75
N ALA A 92 -2.00 -9.27 4.57
CA ALA A 92 -0.86 -9.34 3.67
C ALA A 92 0.16 -10.41 4.08
N ALA A 93 0.45 -10.56 5.38
CA ALA A 93 1.28 -11.65 5.88
C ALA A 93 0.62 -13.02 5.66
N GLY A 94 -0.70 -13.12 5.84
CA GLY A 94 -1.48 -14.33 5.57
C GLY A 94 -1.46 -14.76 4.10
N LEU A 95 -1.43 -13.81 3.15
CA LEU A 95 -1.26 -14.12 1.72
C LEU A 95 0.10 -14.73 1.38
N LEU A 96 1.11 -14.48 2.22
CA LEU A 96 2.45 -15.03 2.09
C LEU A 96 2.59 -16.37 2.81
N ALA A 97 1.75 -16.66 3.80
CA ALA A 97 1.81 -17.93 4.53
C ALA A 97 1.79 -19.12 3.55
N VAL A 98 2.71 -20.06 3.77
CA VAL A 98 2.83 -21.27 2.96
C VAL A 98 1.75 -22.21 3.43
N PHE A 99 0.66 -22.25 2.70
CA PHE A 99 -0.33 -23.30 2.86
C PHE A 99 0.19 -24.55 2.15
N GLU A 100 0.26 -25.66 2.87
CA GLU A 100 0.63 -26.95 2.28
C GLU A 100 -0.30 -27.27 1.11
N ALA A 101 0.21 -28.00 0.12
CA ALA A 101 -0.58 -28.44 -1.02
C ALA A 101 -1.74 -29.32 -0.52
N GLY A 102 -2.93 -28.74 -0.41
CA GLY A 102 -4.13 -29.41 0.09
C GLY A 102 -4.88 -28.67 1.20
N ASP A 103 -4.34 -27.58 1.75
CA ASP A 103 -5.03 -26.82 2.80
C ASP A 103 -6.12 -25.92 2.20
N PRO A 104 -7.42 -26.27 2.35
CA PRO A 104 -8.49 -25.60 1.65
C PRO A 104 -8.96 -24.43 2.51
N TRP A 105 -8.18 -23.35 2.58
CA TRP A 105 -8.82 -22.09 2.95
C TRP A 105 -9.91 -21.81 1.92
N PRO A 106 -11.15 -21.53 2.36
CA PRO A 106 -12.20 -21.15 1.43
C PRO A 106 -11.70 -20.01 0.55
N ALA A 107 -11.93 -20.09 -0.76
CA ALA A 107 -11.53 -19.04 -1.70
C ALA A 107 -11.98 -17.64 -1.23
N ALA A 108 -13.09 -17.57 -0.51
CA ALA A 108 -13.59 -16.38 0.18
C ALA A 108 -12.57 -15.76 1.15
N ILE A 109 -11.93 -16.55 2.02
CA ILE A 109 -11.00 -15.97 3.01
C ILE A 109 -9.74 -15.42 2.32
N ARG A 110 -9.27 -16.08 1.26
CA ARG A 110 -8.13 -15.56 0.48
C ARG A 110 -8.50 -14.24 -0.23
N GLN A 111 -9.75 -14.13 -0.68
CA GLN A 111 -10.27 -12.90 -1.26
C GLN A 111 -10.39 -11.80 -0.19
N ASP A 112 -10.90 -12.12 1.01
CA ASP A 112 -10.95 -11.17 2.13
C ASP A 112 -9.56 -10.67 2.50
N GLN A 113 -8.54 -11.55 2.51
CA GLN A 113 -7.16 -11.15 2.76
C GLN A 113 -6.61 -10.21 1.67
N LEU A 114 -6.90 -10.50 0.40
CA LEU A 114 -6.56 -9.62 -0.72
C LEU A 114 -7.20 -8.24 -0.55
N ASP A 115 -8.48 -8.20 -0.24
CA ASP A 115 -9.25 -6.96 -0.12
C ASP A 115 -8.78 -6.14 1.09
N LEU A 116 -8.57 -6.76 2.25
CA LEU A 116 -8.04 -6.08 3.44
C LEU A 116 -6.65 -5.49 3.20
N ALA A 117 -5.75 -6.23 2.55
CA ALA A 117 -4.42 -5.72 2.23
C ALA A 117 -4.47 -4.56 1.22
N ALA A 118 -5.38 -4.65 0.23
CA ALA A 118 -5.58 -3.60 -0.77
C ALA A 118 -6.21 -2.34 -0.17
N ILE A 119 -7.20 -2.48 0.71
CA ILE A 119 -7.83 -1.38 1.44
C ILE A 119 -6.77 -0.62 2.25
N LEU A 120 -5.98 -1.33 3.06
CA LEU A 120 -4.94 -0.69 3.87
C LEU A 120 -3.93 0.06 2.99
N ALA A 121 -3.48 -0.54 1.89
CA ALA A 121 -2.55 0.13 0.96
C ALA A 121 -3.13 1.44 0.43
N ALA A 122 -4.43 1.45 0.08
CA ALA A 122 -5.14 2.62 -0.41
C ALA A 122 -5.30 3.69 0.69
N GLU A 123 -5.66 3.30 1.91
CA GLU A 123 -5.82 4.22 3.04
C GLU A 123 -4.50 4.92 3.41
N LEU A 124 -3.42 4.15 3.51
CA LEU A 124 -2.08 4.68 3.74
C LEU A 124 -1.67 5.65 2.62
N GLU A 125 -1.96 5.31 1.36
CA GLU A 125 -1.67 6.17 0.21
C GLU A 125 -2.47 7.47 0.24
N ILE A 126 -3.75 7.42 0.61
CA ILE A 126 -4.60 8.61 0.80
C ILE A 126 -4.02 9.51 1.88
N VAL A 127 -3.67 8.97 3.05
CA VAL A 127 -3.09 9.73 4.17
C VAL A 127 -1.76 10.36 3.76
N ALA A 128 -0.87 9.59 3.14
CA ALA A 128 0.43 10.09 2.68
C ALA A 128 0.28 11.23 1.65
N ARG A 129 -0.65 11.09 0.69
CA ARG A 129 -0.95 12.14 -0.30
C ARG A 129 -1.53 13.39 0.36
N ARG A 130 -2.46 13.25 1.31
CA ARG A 130 -3.03 14.37 2.09
C ARG A 130 -1.94 15.13 2.84
N ARG A 131 -1.06 14.43 3.58
CA ARG A 131 0.13 15.04 4.24
C ARG A 131 1.01 15.79 3.25
N GLY A 132 1.19 15.25 2.05
CA GLY A 132 1.94 15.93 0.98
C GLY A 132 1.28 17.24 0.54
N ILE A 133 -0.04 17.26 0.37
CA ILE A 133 -0.81 18.46 0.00
C ILE A 133 -0.79 19.50 1.11
N GLU A 134 -1.01 19.08 2.36
CA GLU A 134 -0.98 19.93 3.55
C GLU A 134 0.39 20.62 3.69
N ARG A 135 1.50 19.87 3.57
CA ARG A 135 2.86 20.43 3.60
C ARG A 135 3.14 21.47 2.52
N ARG A 136 2.53 21.34 1.34
CA ARG A 136 2.65 22.32 0.23
C ARG A 136 1.69 23.51 0.37
N GLY A 137 0.83 23.53 1.39
CA GLY A 137 -0.15 24.59 1.62
C GLY A 137 -1.22 24.68 0.52
N ALA A 138 -1.83 23.54 0.18
CA ALA A 138 -3.00 23.43 -0.71
C ALA A 138 -2.94 24.34 -1.97
N PRO A 139 -1.95 24.17 -2.86
CA PRO A 139 -1.72 25.09 -3.99
C PRO A 139 -2.94 25.22 -4.92
N LEU A 140 -3.71 24.15 -5.11
CA LEU A 140 -4.93 24.19 -5.92
C LEU A 140 -6.02 25.07 -5.31
N GLN A 141 -6.22 25.03 -3.99
CA GLN A 141 -7.18 25.92 -3.33
C GLN A 141 -6.79 27.38 -3.50
N ARG A 142 -5.49 27.70 -3.39
CA ARG A 142 -4.97 29.04 -3.66
C ARG A 142 -5.23 29.47 -5.10
N GLN A 143 -5.02 28.59 -6.08
CA GLN A 143 -5.31 28.89 -7.48
C GLN A 143 -6.79 29.15 -7.73
N VAL A 144 -7.68 28.33 -7.14
CA VAL A 144 -9.14 28.50 -7.25
C VAL A 144 -9.58 29.83 -6.63
N GLN A 145 -9.09 30.15 -5.44
CA GLN A 145 -9.38 31.42 -4.77
C GLN A 145 -8.91 32.63 -5.59
N LEU A 146 -7.70 32.56 -6.17
CA LEU A 146 -7.19 33.61 -7.05
C LEU A 146 -8.02 33.75 -8.33
N ALA A 147 -8.48 32.64 -8.92
CA ALA A 147 -9.36 32.67 -10.09
C ALA A 147 -10.72 33.30 -9.75
N GLN A 148 -11.33 32.91 -8.63
CA GLN A 148 -12.60 33.48 -8.15
C GLN A 148 -12.46 34.97 -7.84
N ALA A 149 -11.37 35.39 -7.18
CA ALA A 149 -11.12 36.80 -6.88
C ALA A 149 -10.92 37.63 -8.15
N ARG A 150 -10.24 37.08 -9.18
CA ARG A 150 -10.10 37.74 -10.49
C ARG A 150 -11.43 37.88 -11.22
N GLU A 151 -12.28 36.86 -11.17
CA GLU A 151 -13.62 36.91 -11.76
C GLU A 151 -14.49 37.97 -11.08
N ALA A 152 -14.48 38.01 -9.74
CA ALA A 152 -15.25 38.99 -8.95
C ALA A 152 -14.74 40.43 -9.11
N ALA A 153 -13.48 40.61 -9.50
CA ALA A 153 -12.86 41.93 -9.71
C ALA A 153 -13.00 42.44 -11.15
N ARG A 154 -13.62 41.69 -12.07
CA ARG A 154 -13.92 42.21 -13.41
C ARG A 154 -15.01 43.29 -13.32
N PRO A 155 -14.77 44.50 -13.86
CA PRO A 155 -15.71 45.62 -13.77
C PRO A 155 -16.99 45.44 -14.62
N ASP A 156 -16.99 44.47 -15.54
CA ASP A 156 -18.15 44.11 -16.33
C ASP A 156 -18.68 42.76 -15.81
N GLY A 157 -19.87 42.78 -15.18
CA GLY A 157 -20.60 41.56 -14.83
C GLY A 157 -20.85 40.66 -16.05
N PRO A 158 -21.35 39.42 -15.85
CA PRO A 158 -21.48 38.45 -16.95
C PRO A 158 -22.18 39.09 -18.15
N LEU A 159 -21.48 39.13 -19.28
CA LEU A 159 -22.11 39.30 -20.58
C LEU A 159 -22.97 38.05 -20.78
N ASN A 160 -24.29 38.23 -20.74
CA ASN A 160 -25.28 37.23 -21.14
C ASN A 160 -24.98 36.70 -22.56
#